data_AF-A0A382U3K2-F1
#
_entry.id   AF-A0A382U3K2-F1
#
_cell.length_a   1.000
_cell.length_b   1.000
_cell.length_c   1.000
_cell.angle_alpha   90.00
_cell.angle_beta   90.00
_cell.angle_gamma   90.00
#
_symmetry.space_group_name_H-M   'P 1'
#
loop_
_entity.id
_entity.type
_entity.pdbx_description
1 polymer ?
#
loop_
_entity_poly.entity_id
_entity_poly.type
_entity_poly.pdbx_seq_one_letter_code
_entity_poly.pdbx_strand_id
1 'polypeptide(L)'
;MRQLPLDVQLADYAVFESFYPGSNEAAVHALGLAAAGEGSPVLWLWGPRESGKTHLLQACVSEASQRKRDTAYLPLGSAHGLGPQMLD
;
A
#
# COMPACT_ATOMS: atom_id res chain seq x y z
N MET A 1 -18.85 0.25 22.38
CA MET A 1 -17.70 -0.22 21.58
C MET A 1 -16.55 0.73 21.82
N ARG A 2 -15.35 0.22 22.12
CA ARG A 2 -14.14 1.05 22.33
C ARG A 2 -13.19 0.73 21.18
N GLN A 3 -12.96 1.68 20.28
CA GLN A 3 -11.99 1.54 19.20
C GLN A 3 -10.59 1.48 19.82
N LEU A 4 -9.84 0.43 19.51
CA LEU A 4 -8.42 0.35 19.85
C LEU A 4 -7.64 1.03 18.73
N PRO A 5 -6.73 1.97 19.06
CA PRO A 5 -5.87 2.56 18.05
C PRO A 5 -4.95 1.47 17.50
N LEU A 6 -4.97 1.30 16.18
CA LEU A 6 -3.99 0.48 15.47
C LEU A 6 -2.74 1.34 15.30
N ASP A 7 -1.62 0.91 15.86
CA ASP A 7 -0.36 1.66 15.85
C ASP A 7 0.34 1.52 14.48
N VAL A 8 -0.31 2.06 13.45
CA VAL A 8 0.18 2.09 12.07
C VAL A 8 0.52 3.53 11.73
N GLN A 9 1.82 3.80 11.63
CA GLN A 9 2.34 5.04 11.08
C GLN A 9 2.79 4.78 9.65
N LEU A 10 2.17 5.46 8.69
CA LEU A 10 2.68 5.48 7.33
C LEU A 10 3.99 6.29 7.32
N ALA A 11 4.96 5.83 6.56
CA ALA A 11 6.17 6.58 6.33
C ALA A 11 5.85 7.76 5.40
N ASP A 12 5.95 9.00 5.90
CA ASP A 12 5.69 10.22 5.12
C ASP A 12 6.58 10.32 3.85
N TYR A 13 7.71 9.63 3.84
CA TYR A 13 8.64 9.60 2.70
C TYR A 13 8.30 8.54 1.65
N ALA A 14 7.39 7.61 1.92
CA ALA A 14 7.03 6.54 1.00
C ALA A 14 6.01 7.05 -0.02
N VAL A 15 6.50 7.78 -1.03
CA VAL A 15 5.74 8.27 -2.19
C VAL A 15 6.35 7.72 -3.48
N PHE A 16 5.63 7.79 -4.60
CA PHE A 16 6.14 7.24 -5.87
C PHE A 16 7.37 8.01 -6.37
N GLU A 17 7.42 9.32 -6.15
CA GLU A 17 8.50 10.22 -6.54
C GLU A 17 9.84 9.88 -5.86
N SER A 18 9.80 9.27 -4.67
CA SER A 18 10.99 8.86 -3.93
C SER A 18 11.44 7.42 -4.21
N PHE A 19 10.72 6.70 -5.08
CA PHE A 19 11.06 5.33 -5.50
C PHE A 19 11.86 5.35 -6.81
N TYR A 20 13.01 4.68 -6.84
CA TYR A 20 13.76 4.48 -8.08
C TYR A 20 13.19 3.28 -8.87
N PRO A 21 12.52 3.49 -10.02
CA PRO A 21 11.78 2.43 -10.69
C PRO A 21 12.69 1.36 -11.32
N GLY A 22 13.81 1.76 -11.94
CA GLY A 22 14.67 0.84 -12.70
C GLY A 22 13.84 0.05 -13.72
N SER A 23 13.98 -1.28 -13.75
CA SER A 23 13.18 -2.15 -14.62
C SER A 23 11.71 -2.36 -14.17
N ASN A 24 11.27 -1.74 -13.08
CA ASN A 24 9.95 -1.95 -12.48
C ASN A 24 8.90 -0.91 -12.92
N GLU A 25 9.18 -0.09 -13.94
CA GLU A 25 8.27 0.97 -14.40
C GLU A 25 6.84 0.48 -14.64
N ALA A 26 6.67 -0.69 -15.25
CA ALA A 26 5.35 -1.28 -15.48
C ALA A 26 4.59 -1.58 -14.17
N ALA A 27 5.29 -2.05 -13.13
CA ALA A 27 4.68 -2.30 -11.82
C ALA A 27 4.32 -0.98 -11.12
N VAL A 28 5.20 0.03 -11.18
CA VAL A 28 4.93 1.36 -10.61
C VAL A 28 3.73 2.00 -11.30
N HIS A 29 3.66 1.92 -12.63
CA HIS A 29 2.53 2.42 -13.41
C HIS A 29 1.22 1.71 -13.03
N ALA A 30 1.22 0.38 -12.91
CA ALA A 30 0.04 -0.38 -12.50
C ALA A 30 -0.45 0.01 -11.09
N LEU A 31 0.48 0.26 -10.15
CA LEU A 31 0.15 0.75 -8.82
C LEU A 31 -0.40 2.18 -8.83
N GLY A 32 0.13 3.06 -9.69
CA GLY A 32 -0.39 4.41 -9.89
C GLY A 32 -1.83 4.40 -10.42
N LEU A 33 -2.15 3.53 -11.38
CA LEU A 33 -3.53 3.31 -11.84
C LEU A 33 -4.42 2.81 -10.71
N ALA A 34 -3.97 1.82 -9.94
CA ALA A 34 -4.74 1.32 -8.80
C ALA A 34 -5.00 2.40 -7.74
N ALA A 35 -4.02 3.27 -7.47
CA ALA A 35 -4.18 4.41 -6.57
C ALA A 35 -5.22 5.43 -7.09
N ALA A 36 -5.35 5.57 -8.41
CA ALA A 36 -6.41 6.35 -9.05
C ALA A 36 -7.80 5.67 -8.97
N GLY A 37 -7.86 4.38 -8.65
CA GLY A 37 -9.06 3.55 -8.78
C GLY A 37 -9.31 3.07 -10.19
N GLU A 38 -8.27 3.01 -11.00
CA GLU A 38 -8.28 2.56 -12.39
C GLU A 38 -7.49 1.26 -12.55
N GLY A 39 -7.58 0.63 -13.71
CA GLY A 39 -6.85 -0.59 -14.02
C GLY A 39 -7.42 -1.83 -13.34
N SER A 40 -6.54 -2.75 -12.92
CA SER A 40 -6.95 -4.02 -12.32
C SER A 40 -7.47 -3.82 -10.89
N PRO A 41 -8.61 -4.41 -10.51
CA PRO A 41 -9.15 -4.29 -9.15
C PRO A 41 -8.29 -5.01 -8.10
N VAL A 42 -7.45 -5.96 -8.55
CA VAL A 42 -6.55 -6.73 -7.69
C VAL A 42 -5.18 -6.78 -8.35
N LEU A 43 -4.14 -6.45 -7.59
CA LEU A 43 -2.74 -6.54 -8.01
C LEU A 43 -1.96 -7.40 -7.01
N TRP A 44 -1.07 -8.24 -7.53
CA TRP A 44 -0.14 -9.02 -6.72
C TRP A 44 1.29 -8.56 -7.00
N LEU A 45 1.94 -7.98 -5.99
CA LEU A 45 3.32 -7.53 -6.06
C LEU A 45 4.26 -8.52 -5.36
N TRP A 46 5.28 -9.00 -6.06
CA TRP A 46 6.28 -9.92 -5.52
C TRP A 46 7.69 -9.51 -5.94
N GLY A 47 8.69 -10.01 -5.22
CA GLY A 47 10.10 -9.69 -5.46
C GLY A 47 10.96 -10.03 -4.25
N PRO A 48 12.29 -10.01 -4.39
CA PRO A 48 13.22 -10.39 -3.33
C PRO A 48 13.12 -9.47 -2.11
N ARG A 49 13.73 -9.86 -1.00
CA ARG A 49 13.86 -8.99 0.19
C ARG A 49 14.47 -7.65 -0.23
N GLU A 50 14.05 -6.57 0.42
CA GLU A 50 14.54 -5.20 0.17
C GLU A 50 14.27 -4.64 -1.25
N SER A 51 13.43 -5.30 -2.06
CA SER A 51 13.01 -4.78 -3.38
C SER A 51 12.03 -3.59 -3.33
N GLY A 52 11.81 -2.98 -2.16
CA GLY A 52 10.93 -1.83 -2.00
C GLY A 52 9.41 -2.10 -2.06
N LYS A 53 8.96 -3.36 -1.93
CA LYS A 53 7.51 -3.70 -1.92
C LYS A 53 6.70 -2.90 -0.89
N THR A 54 7.21 -2.78 0.33
CA THR A 54 6.55 -2.01 1.40
C THR A 54 6.45 -0.53 1.04
N HIS A 55 7.54 0.05 0.49
CA HIS A 55 7.56 1.44 0.00
C HIS A 55 6.48 1.64 -1.07
N LEU A 56 6.43 0.77 -2.08
CA LEU A 56 5.47 0.87 -3.18
C LEU A 56 4.01 0.75 -2.72
N LEU A 57 3.72 -0.15 -1.79
CA LEU A 57 2.36 -0.27 -1.22
C LEU A 57 1.98 0.96 -0.40
N GLN A 58 2.89 1.51 0.40
CA GLN A 58 2.66 2.74 1.16
C GLN A 58 2.53 3.97 0.24
N ALA A 59 3.30 4.03 -0.85
CA ALA A 59 3.17 5.06 -1.88
C ALA A 59 1.81 5.02 -2.58
N CYS A 60 1.31 3.81 -2.88
CA CYS A 60 -0.04 3.63 -3.42
C CYS A 60 -1.12 4.15 -2.47
N VAL A 61 -0.98 3.91 -1.16
CA VAL A 61 -1.90 4.42 -0.14
C VAL A 61 -1.83 5.94 -0.04
N SER A 62 -0.62 6.51 0.00
CA SER A 62 -0.40 7.96 0.02
C SER A 62 -1.04 8.66 -1.19
N GLU A 63 -0.77 8.17 -2.39
CA GLU A 63 -1.32 8.71 -3.64
C GLU A 63 -2.86 8.64 -3.67
N ALA A 64 -3.44 7.52 -3.26
CA ALA A 64 -4.89 7.37 -3.20
C ALA A 64 -5.52 8.28 -2.13
N SER A 65 -4.88 8.46 -0.97
CA SER A 65 -5.32 9.42 0.05
C SER A 65 -5.25 10.87 -0.46
N GLN A 66 -4.21 11.26 -1.19
CA GLN A 66 -4.12 12.57 -1.84
C GLN A 66 -5.27 12.81 -2.83
N ARG A 67 -5.74 11.74 -3.49
CA ARG A 67 -6.94 11.73 -4.34
C ARG A 67 -8.26 11.65 -3.58
N LYS A 68 -8.24 11.77 -2.25
CA LYS A 68 -9.41 11.70 -1.35
C LYS A 68 -10.18 10.37 -1.42
N ARG A 69 -9.48 9.27 -1.70
CA ARG A 69 -10.04 7.92 -1.65
C ARG A 69 -9.80 7.32 -0.27
N ASP A 70 -10.76 6.53 0.20
CA ASP A 70 -10.59 5.74 1.40
C ASP A 70 -9.59 4.61 1.14
N THR A 71 -8.52 4.57 1.93
CA THR A 71 -7.44 3.59 1.79
C THR A 71 -6.93 3.12 3.13
N ALA A 72 -6.39 1.90 3.16
CA ALA A 72 -5.78 1.31 4.35
C ALA A 72 -4.53 0.49 3.96
N TYR A 73 -3.54 0.50 4.85
CA TYR A 73 -2.37 -0.36 4.77
C TYR A 73 -2.39 -1.39 5.91
N LEU A 74 -2.31 -2.68 5.56
CA LEU A 74 -2.36 -3.78 6.52
C LEU A 74 -1.04 -4.58 6.49
N PRO A 75 -0.09 -4.31 7.41
CA PRO A 75 1.19 -5.02 7.48
C PRO A 75 1.01 -6.41 8.13
N LEU A 76 0.60 -7.41 7.35
CA LEU A 76 0.28 -8.75 7.85
C LEU A 76 1.42 -9.45 8.62
N GLY A 77 2.68 -9.05 8.40
CA GLY A 77 3.83 -9.63 9.09
C GLY A 77 3.99 -9.18 10.56
N SER A 78 3.44 -8.03 10.94
CA SER A 78 3.45 -7.51 12.32
C SER A 78 2.07 -7.51 12.97
N ALA A 79 1.02 -7.73 12.18
CA ALA A 79 -0.34 -7.66 12.65
C ALA A 79 -0.78 -8.96 13.34
N HIS A 80 -0.69 -8.97 14.66
CA HIS A 80 -1.13 -10.08 15.48
C HIS A 80 -2.65 -9.99 15.71
N GLY A 81 -3.37 -11.08 15.45
CA GLY A 81 -4.82 -11.14 15.69
C GLY A 81 -5.70 -10.55 14.59
N LEU A 82 -5.15 -10.21 13.41
CA LEU A 82 -5.98 -9.92 12.23
C LEU A 82 -6.53 -11.22 11.67
N GLY A 83 -7.82 -11.47 11.89
CA GLY A 83 -8.57 -12.56 11.26
C GLY A 83 -9.44 -12.03 10.11
N PRO A 84 -9.83 -12.89 9.14
CA PRO A 84 -10.73 -12.49 8.06
C PRO A 84 -12.07 -11.92 8.55
N GLN A 85 -12.50 -12.28 9.76
CA GLN A 85 -13.73 -11.78 10.41
C GLN A 85 -13.71 -10.27 10.67
N MET A 86 -12.58 -9.59 10.52
CA MET A 86 -12.50 -8.13 10.65
C MET A 86 -13.05 -7.37 9.44
N LEU A 87 -13.40 -8.08 8.37
CA LEU A 87 -13.97 -7.50 7.15
C LEU A 87 -15.51 -7.61 7.11
N ASP A 88 -16.12 -8.27 8.10
CA ASP A 88 -17.58 -8.34 8.31
C ASP A 88 -18.09 -7.09 9.03
#